data_AF-A0A845RVV0-F1
#
_entry.id   AF-A0A845RVV0-F1
#
_cell.length_a   1.000
_cell.length_b   1.000
_cell.length_c   1.000
_cell.angle_alpha   90.00
_cell.angle_beta   90.00
_cell.angle_gamma   90.00
#
_symmetry.space_group_name_H-M   'P 1'
#
loop_
_entity.id
_entity.type
_entity.pdbx_description
1 polymer ?
#
loop_
_entity_poly.entity_id
_entity_poly.type
_entity_poly.pdbx_seq_one_letter_code
_entity_poly.pdbx_strand_id
1 'polypeptide(L)'
;MSLSSFLEFWKNPVPHAQQDPVKSLYNAYVRTAQELAARKAKGILFLVPGKDSRGRWIPVYDEGKINDVAALSGEIEQTAAKLKSISNDIEEVQTLAGGHYMLELQREHEQLIHSVQLAESVASAMMRRAINARGRTTQPLRPEEFATRPEIVEAYAKADLHKAESAPKIEEMAGRLEKIRAILEKYA
;
A
#
# COMPACT_ATOMS: atom_id res chain seq x y z
N MET A 1 -12.25 0.08 -7.22
CA MET A 1 -12.08 -1.38 -7.03
C MET A 1 -12.89 -1.80 -5.82
N SER A 2 -13.33 -3.06 -5.74
CA SER A 2 -14.14 -3.58 -4.63
C SER A 2 -13.34 -4.49 -3.72
N LEU A 3 -13.77 -4.63 -2.45
CA LEU A 3 -13.24 -5.63 -1.52
C LEU A 3 -13.24 -7.05 -2.12
N SER A 4 -14.29 -7.44 -2.87
CA SER A 4 -14.35 -8.75 -3.52
C SER A 4 -13.21 -8.98 -4.50
N SER A 5 -12.92 -7.98 -5.36
CA SER A 5 -11.81 -8.05 -6.32
C SER A 5 -10.45 -8.15 -5.63
N PHE A 6 -10.28 -7.46 -4.50
CA PHE A 6 -9.07 -7.56 -3.67
C PHE A 6 -8.87 -8.99 -3.13
N LEU A 7 -9.92 -9.55 -2.52
CA LEU A 7 -9.86 -10.88 -1.92
C LEU A 7 -9.64 -11.97 -2.96
N GLU A 8 -10.25 -11.85 -4.14
CA GLU A 8 -10.05 -12.78 -5.26
C GLU A 8 -8.61 -12.73 -5.78
N PHE A 9 -8.06 -11.53 -5.97
CA PHE A 9 -6.66 -11.35 -6.38
C PHE A 9 -5.70 -12.01 -5.38
N TRP A 10 -5.86 -11.72 -4.08
CA TRP A 10 -4.95 -12.20 -3.05
C TRP A 10 -5.13 -13.67 -2.68
N LYS A 11 -6.23 -14.30 -3.10
CA LYS A 11 -6.40 -15.75 -3.03
C LYS A 11 -5.39 -16.49 -3.92
N ASN A 12 -5.13 -15.94 -5.11
CA ASN A 12 -4.19 -16.49 -6.10
C ASN A 12 -3.36 -15.36 -6.74
N PRO A 13 -2.45 -14.72 -5.98
CA PRO A 13 -1.72 -13.57 -6.48
C PRO A 13 -0.70 -13.99 -7.53
N VAL A 14 -0.45 -13.09 -8.48
CA VAL A 14 0.67 -13.21 -9.43
C VAL A 14 2.00 -13.35 -8.67
N PRO A 15 2.99 -14.11 -9.19
CA PRO A 15 4.19 -14.47 -8.43
C PRO A 15 4.95 -13.29 -7.79
N HIS A 16 5.09 -12.18 -8.51
CA HIS A 16 5.79 -10.98 -8.01
C HIS A 16 4.99 -10.23 -6.92
N ALA A 17 3.67 -10.37 -6.88
CA ALA A 17 2.84 -9.78 -5.83
C ALA A 17 2.90 -10.57 -4.51
N GLN A 18 3.44 -11.79 -4.50
CA GLN A 18 3.49 -12.59 -3.27
C GLN A 18 4.30 -11.98 -2.14
N GLN A 19 5.30 -11.15 -2.48
CA GLN A 19 6.17 -10.45 -1.54
C GLN A 19 5.64 -9.05 -1.19
N ASP A 20 4.51 -8.63 -1.75
CA ASP A 20 3.96 -7.30 -1.48
C ASP A 20 3.47 -7.22 -0.03
N PRO A 21 3.86 -6.16 0.72
CA PRO A 21 3.37 -5.91 2.07
C PRO A 21 1.84 -5.87 2.19
N VAL A 22 1.11 -5.47 1.14
CA VAL A 22 -0.36 -5.41 1.11
C VAL A 22 -1.01 -6.77 1.37
N LYS A 23 -0.29 -7.88 1.16
CA LYS A 23 -0.76 -9.22 1.53
C LYS A 23 -1.09 -9.36 3.02
N SER A 24 -0.47 -8.56 3.90
CA SER A 24 -0.78 -8.58 5.33
C SER A 24 -2.24 -8.23 5.62
N LEU A 25 -2.83 -7.28 4.86
CA LEU A 25 -4.25 -6.92 4.96
C LEU A 25 -5.17 -8.08 4.57
N TYR A 26 -4.84 -8.78 3.48
CA TYR A 26 -5.58 -9.99 3.09
C TYR A 26 -5.52 -11.04 4.19
N ASN A 27 -4.34 -11.33 4.72
CA ASN A 27 -4.16 -12.32 5.78
C ASN A 27 -4.93 -11.91 7.05
N ALA A 28 -4.87 -10.63 7.43
CA ALA A 28 -5.60 -10.09 8.57
C ALA A 28 -7.12 -10.22 8.38
N TYR A 29 -7.63 -9.87 7.20
CA TYR A 29 -9.04 -10.00 6.85
C TYR A 29 -9.51 -11.45 6.95
N VAL A 30 -8.80 -12.38 6.31
CA VAL A 30 -9.16 -13.82 6.31
C VAL A 30 -9.15 -14.38 7.73
N ARG A 31 -8.11 -14.07 8.52
CA ARG A 31 -8.02 -14.49 9.91
C ARG A 31 -9.18 -13.96 10.75
N THR A 32 -9.47 -12.65 10.66
CA THR A 32 -10.57 -12.04 11.44
C THR A 32 -11.95 -12.55 10.98
N ALA A 33 -12.13 -12.85 9.69
CA ALA A 33 -13.35 -13.47 9.19
C ALA A 33 -13.54 -14.90 9.73
N GLN A 34 -12.47 -15.70 9.79
CA GLN A 34 -12.48 -17.03 10.39
C GLN A 34 -12.75 -16.97 11.90
N GLU A 35 -12.13 -16.04 12.62
CA GLU A 35 -12.42 -15.81 14.04
C GLU A 35 -13.90 -15.45 14.28
N LEU A 36 -14.47 -14.57 13.45
CA LEU A 36 -15.88 -14.21 13.53
C LEU A 36 -16.78 -15.42 13.30
N ALA A 37 -16.47 -16.26 12.31
CA ALA A 37 -17.20 -17.49 12.03
C ALA A 37 -17.11 -18.48 13.21
N ALA A 38 -15.91 -18.66 13.79
CA ALA A 38 -15.69 -19.53 14.94
C ALA A 38 -16.46 -19.05 16.18
N ARG A 39 -16.45 -17.74 16.46
CA ARG A 39 -17.22 -17.15 17.57
C ARG A 39 -18.72 -17.35 17.39
N LYS A 40 -19.24 -17.12 16.17
CA LYS A 40 -20.66 -17.40 15.85
C LYS A 40 -21.00 -18.88 16.03
N ALA A 41 -20.13 -19.79 15.61
CA ALA A 41 -20.33 -21.22 15.80
C ALA A 41 -20.34 -21.62 17.29
N LYS A 42 -19.50 -21.00 18.12
CA LYS A 42 -19.48 -21.21 19.57
C LYS A 42 -20.82 -20.85 20.22
N GLY A 43 -21.55 -19.88 19.68
CA GLY A 43 -22.89 -19.49 20.15
C GLY A 43 -23.89 -20.65 20.17
N ILE A 44 -23.75 -21.59 19.23
CA ILE A 44 -24.61 -22.78 19.14
C ILE A 44 -24.44 -23.69 20.37
N LEU A 45 -23.26 -23.72 20.99
CA LEU A 45 -22.97 -24.56 22.16
C LEU A 45 -23.67 -24.08 23.44
N PHE A 46 -24.21 -22.86 23.44
CA PHE A 46 -24.97 -22.30 24.55
C PHE A 46 -26.47 -22.54 24.42
N LEU A 47 -26.92 -23.17 23.32
CA LEU A 47 -28.32 -23.49 23.10
C LEU A 47 -28.68 -24.81 23.78
N VAL A 48 -29.75 -24.78 24.57
CA VAL A 48 -30.40 -25.94 25.19
C VAL A 48 -31.85 -26.03 24.71
N PRO A 49 -32.45 -27.23 24.69
CA PRO A 49 -33.87 -27.36 24.36
C PRO A 49 -34.74 -26.75 25.47
N GLY A 50 -35.57 -25.78 25.11
CA GLY A 50 -36.61 -25.19 25.98
C GLY A 50 -37.99 -25.31 25.34
N LYS A 51 -39.06 -25.11 26.11
CA LYS A 51 -40.43 -25.08 25.58
C LYS A 51 -40.90 -23.64 25.39
N ASP A 52 -41.49 -23.34 24.24
CA ASP A 52 -42.20 -22.07 24.01
C ASP A 52 -43.52 -22.01 24.80
N SER A 53 -44.20 -20.86 24.75
CA SER A 53 -45.52 -20.66 25.39
C SER A 53 -46.62 -21.59 24.85
N ARG A 54 -46.38 -22.30 23.75
CA ARG A 54 -47.27 -23.31 23.15
C ARG A 54 -46.80 -24.75 23.41
N GLY A 55 -45.78 -24.94 24.24
CA GLY A 55 -45.22 -26.24 24.60
C GLY A 55 -44.33 -26.88 23.53
N ARG A 56 -43.97 -26.16 22.45
CA ARG A 56 -43.08 -26.65 21.39
C ARG A 56 -41.63 -26.50 21.80
N TRP A 57 -40.82 -27.51 21.50
CA TRP A 57 -39.38 -27.47 21.73
C TRP A 57 -38.71 -26.49 20.77
N ILE A 58 -38.01 -25.51 21.33
CA ILE A 58 -37.21 -24.52 20.61
C ILE A 58 -35.82 -24.43 21.26
N PRO A 59 -34.76 -24.13 20.48
CA PRO A 59 -33.47 -23.82 21.06
C PRO A 59 -33.55 -22.48 21.81
N VAL A 60 -33.15 -22.49 23.08
CA VAL A 60 -33.03 -21.29 23.92
C VAL A 60 -31.63 -21.23 24.53
N TYR A 61 -31.17 -20.05 24.89
CA TYR A 61 -29.91 -19.94 25.61
C TYR A 61 -30.04 -20.50 27.02
N ASP A 62 -29.02 -21.23 27.46
CA ASP A 62 -28.91 -21.72 28.83
C ASP A 62 -28.86 -20.54 29.82
N GLU A 63 -29.88 -20.42 30.67
CA GLU A 63 -29.99 -19.34 31.66
C GLU A 63 -28.80 -19.35 32.64
N GLY A 64 -28.23 -20.52 32.93
CA GLY A 64 -27.04 -20.66 33.78
C GLY A 64 -25.75 -20.10 33.15
N LYS A 65 -25.78 -19.75 31.87
CA LYS A 65 -24.64 -19.24 31.10
C LYS A 65 -24.89 -17.88 30.46
N ILE A 66 -25.91 -17.14 30.91
CA ILE A 66 -26.25 -15.81 30.36
C ILE A 66 -25.05 -14.87 30.30
N ASN A 67 -24.18 -14.86 31.33
CA ASN A 67 -22.97 -14.04 31.35
C ASN A 67 -21.97 -14.44 30.24
N ASP A 68 -21.82 -15.74 30.00
CA ASP A 68 -20.93 -16.26 28.94
C ASP A 68 -21.49 -15.93 27.54
N VAL A 69 -22.82 -15.99 27.38
CA VAL A 69 -23.51 -15.60 26.14
C VAL A 69 -23.36 -14.11 25.88
N ALA A 70 -23.52 -13.27 26.91
CA ALA A 70 -23.32 -11.83 26.81
C ALA A 70 -21.86 -11.49 26.44
N ALA A 71 -20.89 -12.14 27.08
CA ALA A 71 -19.48 -11.99 26.75
C ALA A 71 -19.19 -12.38 25.30
N LEU A 72 -19.70 -13.53 24.84
CA LEU A 72 -19.55 -13.98 23.46
C LEU A 72 -20.18 -12.99 22.46
N SER A 73 -21.35 -12.42 22.77
CA SER A 73 -21.98 -11.41 21.92
C SER A 73 -21.08 -10.18 21.78
N GLY A 74 -20.50 -9.70 22.88
CA GLY A 74 -19.54 -8.59 22.85
C GLY A 74 -18.29 -8.90 22.03
N GLU A 75 -17.75 -10.12 22.15
CA GLU A 75 -16.64 -10.57 21.30
C GLU A 75 -17.01 -10.61 19.81
N ILE A 76 -18.21 -11.09 19.46
CA ILE A 76 -18.70 -11.12 18.08
C ILE A 76 -18.80 -9.70 17.51
N GLU A 77 -19.38 -8.76 18.26
CA GLU A 77 -19.51 -7.36 17.85
C GLU A 77 -18.14 -6.70 17.66
N GLN A 78 -17.22 -6.88 18.60
CA GLN A 78 -15.86 -6.36 18.50
C GLN A 78 -15.13 -6.93 17.28
N THR A 79 -15.29 -8.23 17.01
CA THR A 79 -14.66 -8.89 15.85
C THR A 79 -15.26 -8.40 14.54
N ALA A 80 -16.58 -8.20 14.48
CA ALA A 80 -17.25 -7.65 13.31
C ALA A 80 -16.81 -6.20 13.04
N ALA A 81 -16.67 -5.39 14.08
CA ALA A 81 -16.14 -4.04 13.97
C ALA A 81 -14.69 -4.03 13.46
N LYS A 82 -13.84 -4.94 13.96
CA LYS A 82 -12.47 -5.12 13.47
C LYS A 82 -12.45 -5.53 11.99
N LEU A 83 -13.31 -6.47 11.57
CA LEU A 83 -13.40 -6.90 10.17
C LEU A 83 -13.82 -5.75 9.25
N LYS A 84 -14.77 -4.91 9.69
CA LYS A 84 -15.18 -3.70 8.97
C LYS A 84 -14.03 -2.69 8.87
N SER A 85 -13.28 -2.48 9.96
CA SER A 85 -12.09 -1.62 9.95
C SER A 85 -11.06 -2.08 8.92
N ILE A 86 -10.77 -3.39 8.88
CA ILE A 86 -9.83 -3.96 7.90
C ILE A 86 -10.35 -3.76 6.47
N SER A 87 -11.66 -3.92 6.26
CA SER A 87 -12.28 -3.69 4.95
C SER A 87 -12.08 -2.26 4.46
N ASN A 88 -12.27 -1.28 5.34
CA ASN A 88 -12.05 0.13 5.02
C ASN A 88 -10.57 0.41 4.71
N ASP A 89 -9.65 -0.15 5.50
CA ASP A 89 -8.21 -0.02 5.27
C ASP A 89 -7.80 -0.64 3.91
N ILE A 90 -8.42 -1.76 3.50
CA ILE A 90 -8.23 -2.36 2.17
C ILE A 90 -8.68 -1.40 1.07
N GLU A 91 -9.88 -0.84 1.18
CA GLU A 91 -10.43 0.09 0.18
C GLU A 91 -9.57 1.36 0.05
N GLU A 92 -9.08 1.88 1.18
CA GLU A 92 -8.18 3.02 1.21
C GLU A 92 -6.85 2.70 0.53
N VAL A 93 -6.23 1.55 0.85
CA VAL A 93 -4.99 1.11 0.20
C VAL A 93 -5.18 0.89 -1.30
N GLN A 94 -6.30 0.32 -1.74
CA GLN A 94 -6.57 0.17 -3.17
C GLN A 94 -6.71 1.51 -3.89
N THR A 95 -7.33 2.49 -3.22
CA THR A 95 -7.48 3.85 -3.74
C THR A 95 -6.13 4.56 -3.83
N LEU A 96 -5.31 4.46 -2.77
CA LEU A 96 -3.98 5.05 -2.73
C LEU A 96 -3.00 4.36 -3.67
N ALA A 97 -3.07 3.04 -3.84
CA ALA A 97 -2.18 2.31 -4.76
C ALA A 97 -2.61 2.49 -6.23
N GLY A 98 -3.90 2.77 -6.49
CA GLY A 98 -4.47 2.70 -7.83
C GLY A 98 -4.61 1.27 -8.36
N GLY A 99 -4.42 0.26 -7.49
CA GLY A 99 -4.41 -1.17 -7.85
C GLY A 99 -4.57 -2.10 -6.64
N HIS A 100 -4.28 -3.38 -6.83
CA HIS A 100 -4.40 -4.41 -5.78
C HIS A 100 -3.17 -4.56 -4.88
N TYR A 101 -2.03 -3.96 -5.26
CA TYR A 101 -0.75 -4.14 -4.57
C TYR A 101 0.10 -2.87 -4.73
N MET A 102 0.95 -2.59 -3.74
CA MET A 102 1.67 -1.33 -3.58
C MET A 102 2.94 -1.24 -4.42
N LEU A 103 3.56 -2.39 -4.73
CA LEU A 103 4.86 -2.45 -5.40
C LEU A 103 4.84 -1.84 -6.81
N GLU A 104 3.69 -1.80 -7.48
CA GLU A 104 3.56 -1.14 -8.79
C GLU A 104 3.73 0.38 -8.66
N LEU A 105 3.02 0.99 -7.71
CA LEU A 105 3.17 2.41 -7.38
C LEU A 105 4.62 2.73 -6.95
N GLN A 106 5.23 1.85 -6.14
CA GLN A 106 6.63 2.01 -5.72
C GLN A 106 7.58 1.98 -6.92
N ARG A 107 7.38 1.03 -7.84
CA ARG A 107 8.19 0.90 -9.05
C ARG A 107 8.05 2.11 -9.95
N GLU A 108 6.83 2.63 -10.15
CA GLU A 108 6.60 3.84 -10.94
C GLU A 108 7.28 5.06 -10.33
N HIS A 109 7.19 5.22 -9.01
CA HIS A 109 7.87 6.27 -8.27
C HIS A 109 9.40 6.20 -8.45
N GLU A 110 9.99 5.01 -8.29
CA GLU A 110 11.44 4.78 -8.49
C GLU A 110 11.87 5.03 -9.95
N GLN A 111 11.07 4.60 -10.93
CA GLN A 111 11.33 4.85 -12.34
C GLN A 111 11.31 6.34 -12.68
N LEU A 112 10.39 7.10 -12.11
CA LEU A 112 10.29 8.53 -12.33
C LEU A 112 11.51 9.26 -11.75
N ILE A 113 11.92 8.93 -10.51
CA ILE A 113 13.15 9.45 -9.90
C ILE A 113 14.37 9.12 -10.77
N HIS A 114 14.50 7.86 -11.21
CA HIS A 114 15.60 7.44 -12.05
C HIS A 114 15.62 8.19 -13.39
N SER A 115 14.47 8.48 -13.99
CA SER A 115 14.39 9.26 -15.24
C SER A 115 14.93 10.68 -15.08
N VAL A 116 14.64 11.33 -13.93
CA VAL A 116 15.16 12.66 -13.58
C VAL A 116 16.68 12.61 -13.40
N GLN A 117 17.16 11.64 -12.63
CA GLN A 117 18.60 11.44 -12.42
C GLN A 117 19.34 11.17 -13.74
N LEU A 118 18.72 10.41 -14.65
CA LEU A 118 19.29 10.15 -15.97
C LEU A 118 19.43 11.46 -16.78
N ALA A 119 18.39 12.30 -16.81
CA ALA A 119 18.44 13.60 -17.49
C ALA A 119 19.57 14.51 -16.94
N GLU A 120 19.68 14.60 -15.61
CA GLU A 120 20.76 15.34 -14.94
C GLU A 120 22.16 14.74 -15.26
N SER A 121 22.25 13.40 -15.33
CA SER A 121 23.49 12.70 -15.65
C SER A 121 23.96 12.94 -17.08
N VAL A 122 23.03 13.07 -18.03
CA VAL A 122 23.31 13.36 -19.45
C VAL A 122 23.88 14.78 -19.58
N ALA A 123 23.27 15.78 -18.95
CA ALA A 123 23.80 17.15 -18.92
C ALA A 123 25.22 17.19 -18.30
N SER A 124 25.40 16.48 -17.19
CA SER A 124 26.70 16.37 -16.51
C SER A 124 27.75 15.63 -17.35
N ALA A 125 27.35 14.65 -18.16
CA ALA A 125 28.24 13.94 -19.07
C ALA A 125 28.69 14.82 -20.23
N MET A 126 27.80 15.66 -20.77
CA MET A 126 28.15 16.65 -21.81
C MET A 126 29.17 17.66 -21.28
N MET A 127 28.97 18.17 -20.07
CA MET A 127 29.95 19.04 -19.40
C MET A 127 31.31 18.37 -19.25
N ARG A 128 31.35 17.12 -18.76
CA ARG A 128 32.61 16.35 -18.64
C ARG A 128 33.30 16.11 -19.98
N ARG A 129 32.54 15.80 -21.04
CA ARG A 129 33.11 15.65 -22.40
C ARG A 129 33.71 16.96 -22.91
N ALA A 130 33.03 18.09 -22.70
CA ALA A 130 33.53 19.39 -23.12
C ALA A 130 34.83 19.77 -22.40
N ILE A 131 34.90 19.49 -21.08
CA ILE A 131 36.12 19.64 -20.28
C ILE A 131 37.25 18.77 -20.84
N ASN A 132 36.99 17.48 -21.10
CA ASN A 132 38.00 16.54 -21.56
C ASN A 132 38.47 16.82 -22.99
N ALA A 133 37.59 17.35 -23.85
CA ALA A 133 37.91 17.73 -25.22
C ALA A 133 38.83 18.94 -25.33
N ARG A 134 39.03 19.71 -24.24
CA ARG A 134 39.98 20.84 -24.18
C ARG A 134 41.44 20.42 -24.43
N GLY A 135 41.77 19.13 -24.32
CA GLY A 135 43.13 18.62 -24.45
C GLY A 135 44.03 18.98 -23.25
N ARG A 136 45.28 18.49 -23.24
CA ARG A 136 46.26 18.81 -22.18
C ARG A 136 46.74 20.25 -22.33
N THR A 137 46.07 21.19 -21.67
CA THR A 137 46.47 22.60 -21.58
C THR A 137 47.11 22.90 -20.22
N THR A 138 48.14 23.74 -20.18
CA THR A 138 48.77 24.24 -18.93
C THR A 138 47.92 25.27 -18.19
N GLN A 139 46.85 25.79 -18.79
CA GLN A 139 45.94 26.74 -18.16
C GLN A 139 44.94 26.04 -17.24
N PRO A 140 44.66 26.60 -16.05
CA PRO A 140 43.67 26.05 -15.12
C PRO A 140 42.29 25.93 -15.77
N LEU A 141 41.54 24.92 -15.35
CA LEU A 141 40.15 24.75 -15.75
C LEU A 141 39.33 25.92 -15.23
N ARG A 142 38.55 26.56 -16.11
CA ARG A 142 37.51 27.51 -15.71
C ARG A 142 36.15 26.92 -16.07
N PRO A 143 35.41 26.34 -15.12
CA PRO A 143 34.11 25.72 -15.38
C PRO A 143 33.12 26.64 -16.10
N GLU A 144 33.21 27.95 -15.85
CA GLU A 144 32.40 29.00 -16.47
C GLU A 144 32.55 29.07 -18.00
N GLU A 145 33.73 28.74 -18.54
CA GLU A 145 34.00 28.72 -19.99
C GLU A 145 33.22 27.63 -20.73
N PHE A 146 32.79 26.59 -20.02
CA PHE A 146 32.02 25.48 -20.57
C PHE A 146 30.54 25.60 -20.25
N ALA A 147 30.21 26.20 -19.10
CA ALA A 147 28.84 26.44 -18.67
C ALA A 147 28.06 27.41 -19.59
N THR A 148 28.74 28.16 -20.45
CA THR A 148 28.15 29.08 -21.43
C THR A 148 27.94 28.46 -22.81
N ARG A 149 28.39 27.22 -23.03
CA ARG A 149 28.19 26.53 -24.32
C ARG A 149 26.70 26.24 -24.53
N PRO A 150 26.10 26.63 -25.69
CA PRO A 150 24.67 26.49 -25.94
C PRO A 150 24.16 25.06 -25.69
N GLU A 151 24.89 24.04 -26.17
CA GLU A 151 24.52 22.63 -26.01
C GLU A 151 24.44 22.18 -24.55
N ILE A 152 25.33 22.71 -23.69
CA ILE A 152 25.37 22.38 -22.26
C ILE A 152 24.26 23.12 -21.52
N VAL A 153 24.07 24.40 -21.82
CA VAL A 153 22.98 25.21 -21.27
C VAL A 153 21.63 24.59 -21.61
N GLU A 154 21.42 24.17 -22.86
CA GLU A 154 20.20 23.50 -23.30
C GLU A 154 19.99 22.16 -22.60
N ALA A 155 21.06 21.37 -22.39
CA ALA A 155 20.97 20.08 -21.70
C ALA A 155 20.56 20.25 -20.22
N TYR A 156 21.15 21.23 -19.51
CA TYR A 156 20.76 21.56 -18.14
C TYR A 156 19.34 22.12 -18.07
N ALA A 157 18.96 23.04 -18.98
CA ALA A 157 17.60 23.57 -19.04
C ALA A 157 16.55 22.47 -19.27
N LYS A 158 16.84 21.49 -20.13
CA LYS A 158 15.97 20.32 -20.34
C LYS A 158 15.88 19.44 -19.09
N ALA A 159 17.00 19.21 -18.39
CA ALA A 159 17.01 18.44 -17.16
C ALA A 159 16.22 19.14 -16.04
N ASP A 160 16.39 20.46 -15.89
CA ASP A 160 15.68 21.28 -14.91
C ASP A 160 14.18 21.32 -15.19
N LEU A 161 13.78 21.43 -16.47
CA LEU A 161 12.38 21.38 -16.87
C LEU A 161 11.77 20.00 -16.56
N HIS A 162 12.44 18.90 -16.94
CA HIS A 162 11.97 17.54 -16.64
C HIS A 162 11.86 17.29 -15.14
N LYS A 163 12.79 17.83 -14.35
CA LYS A 163 12.75 17.80 -12.88
C LYS A 163 11.55 18.58 -12.34
N ALA A 164 11.32 19.80 -12.81
CA ALA A 164 10.20 20.64 -12.39
C ALA A 164 8.84 20.00 -12.72
N GLU A 165 8.72 19.39 -13.90
CA GLU A 165 7.51 18.67 -14.33
C GLU A 165 7.28 17.38 -13.54
N SER A 166 8.35 16.65 -13.20
CA SER A 166 8.26 15.37 -12.49
C SER A 166 8.12 15.52 -10.98
N ALA A 167 8.64 16.60 -10.39
CA ALA A 167 8.62 16.86 -8.95
C ALA A 167 7.25 16.71 -8.28
N PRO A 168 6.15 17.33 -8.76
CA PRO A 168 4.85 17.19 -8.10
C PRO A 168 4.34 15.75 -8.11
N LYS A 169 4.60 15.01 -9.18
CA LYS A 169 4.19 13.61 -9.30
C LYS A 169 5.00 12.69 -8.38
N ILE A 170 6.30 12.95 -8.24
CA ILE A 170 7.17 12.23 -7.28
C ILE A 170 6.65 12.47 -5.86
N GLU A 171 6.36 13.70 -5.49
CA GLU A 171 5.86 14.07 -4.15
C GLU A 171 4.49 13.45 -3.86
N GLU A 172 3.57 13.48 -4.83
CA GLU A 172 2.25 12.84 -4.70
C GLU A 172 2.38 11.32 -4.47
N MET A 173 3.17 10.64 -5.29
CA MET A 173 3.39 9.19 -5.18
C MET A 173 4.07 8.83 -3.85
N ALA A 174 5.05 9.62 -3.41
CA ALA A 174 5.70 9.44 -2.11
C ALA A 174 4.70 9.56 -0.95
N GLY A 175 3.84 10.58 -0.97
CA GLY A 175 2.81 10.77 0.05
C GLY A 175 1.76 9.65 0.07
N ARG A 176 1.40 9.10 -1.11
CA ARG A 176 0.52 7.93 -1.20
C ARG A 176 1.19 6.68 -0.61
N LEU A 177 2.46 6.44 -0.92
CA LEU A 177 3.23 5.31 -0.39
C LEU A 177 3.38 5.40 1.14
N GLU A 178 3.64 6.58 1.68
CA GLU A 178 3.74 6.80 3.13
C GLU A 178 2.43 6.45 3.85
N LYS A 179 1.29 6.94 3.34
CA LYS A 179 -0.03 6.61 3.91
C LYS A 179 -0.33 5.12 3.88
N ILE A 180 -0.02 4.45 2.76
CA ILE A 180 -0.19 3.00 2.67
C ILE A 180 0.69 2.29 3.71
N ARG A 181 1.96 2.68 3.89
CA ARG A 181 2.84 2.08 4.91
C ARG A 181 2.26 2.23 6.31
N ALA A 182 1.77 3.42 6.67
CA ALA A 182 1.14 3.67 7.96
C ALA A 182 -0.11 2.79 8.20
N ILE A 183 -0.90 2.51 7.15
CA ILE A 183 -2.02 1.57 7.25
C ILE A 183 -1.49 0.15 7.49
N LEU A 184 -0.48 -0.28 6.73
CA LEU A 184 0.08 -1.62 6.79
C LEU A 184 0.79 -1.94 8.10
N GLU A 185 1.37 -0.95 8.77
CA GLU A 185 2.00 -1.11 10.10
C GLU A 185 1.03 -1.65 11.15
N LYS A 186 -0.28 -1.39 11.02
CA LYS A 186 -1.32 -1.96 11.91
C LYS A 186 -1.42 -3.49 11.80
N TYR A 187 -0.85 -4.08 10.74
CA TYR A 187 -1.04 -5.48 10.34
C TYR A 187 0.28 -6.24 10.14
N ALA A 188 1.41 -5.61 10.41
CA ALA A 188 2.75 -6.18 10.32
C ALA A 188 3.05 -7.19 11.45
#